data_AF-A0A2D4P4K0-F1
#
_entry.id   AF-A0A2D4P4K0-F1
#
_cell.length_a   1.000
_cell.length_b   1.000
_cell.length_c   1.000
_cell.angle_alpha   90.00
_cell.angle_beta   90.00
_cell.angle_gamma   90.00
#
_symmetry.space_group_name_H-M   'P 1'
#
loop_
_entity.id
_entity.type
_entity.pdbx_description
1 polymer ?
#
loop_
_entity_poly.entity_id
_entity_poly.type
_entity_poly.pdbx_seq_one_letter_code
_entity_poly.pdbx_strand_id
1 'polypeptide(L)'
;MKLGFMSAFVKAAAFALQEQPVVNGVIDDATKEIVYREYVDISVAVATPRGLVVPVIRNVETMNFADIERAINELGEKARKNELAIEDMDGGTFTISNGGVFGSLFGTPIINPPQSAILGMHGIFDRPVAIGSKVEVRPMMFVALTYDHRLIDGREAVTFLRKIKAVVEDPRVLLLDL
;
A
#
# COMPACT_ATOMS: atom_id res chain seq x y z
N MET A 1 7.78 15.22 -13.90
CA MET A 1 7.31 14.29 -12.86
C MET A 1 7.83 12.91 -13.22
N LYS A 2 8.54 12.23 -12.32
CA LYS A 2 9.05 10.88 -12.56
C LYS A 2 7.96 9.90 -12.13
N LEU A 3 7.45 9.09 -13.05
CA LEU A 3 6.44 8.08 -12.73
C LEU A 3 7.13 6.95 -11.97
N GLY A 4 6.77 6.78 -10.70
CA GLY A 4 7.27 5.71 -9.84
C GLY A 4 6.42 4.45 -9.93
N PHE A 5 6.90 3.38 -9.30
CA PHE A 5 6.08 2.18 -9.07
C PHE A 5 5.08 2.40 -7.94
N MET A 6 5.33 3.36 -7.05
CA MET A 6 4.48 3.60 -5.88
C MET A 6 3.05 3.98 -6.26
N SER A 7 2.84 4.84 -7.26
CA SER A 7 1.47 5.17 -7.69
C SER A 7 0.67 3.97 -8.16
N ALA A 8 1.32 2.98 -8.79
CA ALA A 8 0.66 1.76 -9.22
C ALA A 8 0.16 0.95 -8.01
N PHE A 9 1.01 0.76 -7.00
CA PHE A 9 0.64 0.05 -5.77
C PHE A 9 -0.39 0.81 -4.93
N VAL A 10 -0.26 2.13 -4.82
CA VAL A 10 -1.21 2.98 -4.10
C VAL A 10 -2.58 2.92 -4.77
N LYS A 11 -2.65 3.04 -6.10
CA LYS A 11 -3.93 2.94 -6.82
C LYS A 11 -4.51 1.53 -6.78
N ALA A 12 -3.69 0.50 -6.92
CA ALA A 12 -4.10 -0.91 -6.81
C ALA A 12 -4.65 -1.23 -5.42
N ALA A 13 -3.98 -0.74 -4.36
CA ALA A 13 -4.44 -0.89 -2.99
C ALA A 13 -5.77 -0.18 -2.79
N ALA A 14 -5.93 1.06 -3.27
CA ALA A 14 -7.19 1.77 -3.16
C ALA A 14 -8.35 1.04 -3.84
N PHE A 15 -8.12 0.53 -5.05
CA PHE A 15 -9.11 -0.28 -5.76
C PHE A 15 -9.48 -1.56 -4.98
N ALA A 16 -8.49 -2.29 -4.48
CA ALA A 16 -8.72 -3.49 -3.70
C ALA A 16 -9.39 -3.21 -2.33
N LEU A 17 -9.13 -2.04 -1.72
CA LEU A 17 -9.75 -1.62 -0.45
C LEU A 17 -11.23 -1.31 -0.65
N GLN A 18 -11.63 -0.78 -1.81
CA GLN A 18 -13.04 -0.55 -2.15
C GLN A 18 -13.79 -1.88 -2.33
N GLU A 19 -13.15 -2.90 -2.91
CA GLU A 19 -13.75 -4.24 -3.03
C GLU A 19 -13.73 -5.06 -1.74
N GLN A 20 -12.77 -4.80 -0.85
CA GLN A 20 -12.63 -5.45 0.46
C GLN A 20 -12.64 -4.40 1.59
N PRO A 21 -13.79 -3.74 1.88
CA PRO A 21 -13.86 -2.64 2.85
C PRO A 21 -13.42 -3.02 4.27
N VAL A 22 -13.50 -4.30 4.62
CA VAL A 22 -13.04 -4.82 5.92
C VAL A 22 -11.54 -4.63 6.14
N VAL A 23 -10.73 -4.62 5.08
CA VAL A 23 -9.28 -4.34 5.17
C VAL A 23 -9.03 -2.86 5.49
N ASN A 24 -9.95 -1.97 5.08
CA ASN A 24 -9.95 -0.54 5.40
C ASN A 24 -10.62 -0.22 6.75
N GLY A 25 -11.26 -1.22 7.37
CA GLY A 25 -11.93 -1.11 8.66
C GLY A 25 -10.96 -1.09 9.83
N VAL A 26 -11.47 -0.79 11.02
CA VAL A 26 -10.76 -0.92 12.30
C VAL A 26 -11.70 -1.45 13.38
N ILE A 27 -11.15 -2.11 14.39
CA ILE A 27 -11.84 -2.34 15.66
C ILE A 27 -11.57 -1.17 16.60
N ASP A 28 -12.62 -0.42 16.96
CA ASP A 28 -12.53 0.60 18.00
C ASP A 28 -12.32 -0.09 19.36
N ASP A 29 -11.18 0.17 19.99
CA ASP A 29 -10.84 -0.48 21.26
C ASP A 29 -11.68 0.00 22.44
N ALA A 30 -12.28 1.19 22.37
CA ALA A 30 -13.12 1.76 23.41
C ALA A 30 -14.57 1.23 23.33
N THR A 31 -15.16 1.19 22.15
CA THR A 31 -16.56 0.73 21.97
C THR A 31 -16.67 -0.76 21.63
N LYS A 32 -15.57 -1.39 21.20
CA LYS A 32 -15.54 -2.76 20.64
C LYS A 32 -16.35 -2.93 19.37
N GLU A 33 -16.63 -1.83 18.67
CA GLU A 33 -17.34 -1.84 17.40
C GLU A 33 -16.35 -1.84 16.22
N ILE A 34 -16.83 -2.32 15.07
CA ILE A 34 -16.07 -2.22 13.82
C ILE A 34 -16.44 -0.92 13.14
N VAL A 35 -15.45 -0.07 12.89
CA VAL A 35 -15.60 1.19 12.15
C VAL A 35 -15.16 0.96 10.71
N TYR A 36 -16.12 1.04 9.79
CA TYR A 36 -15.87 1.06 8.35
C TYR A 36 -15.74 2.49 7.86
N ARG A 37 -14.90 2.69 6.85
CA ARG A 37 -14.65 4.00 6.24
C ARG A 37 -14.89 3.91 4.75
N GLU A 38 -15.63 4.88 4.21
CA GLU A 38 -15.93 4.96 2.78
C GLU A 38 -14.80 5.58 1.97
N TYR A 39 -13.94 6.38 2.61
CA TYR A 39 -12.77 7.00 2.01
C TYR A 39 -11.52 6.13 2.20
N VAL A 40 -10.54 6.29 1.31
CA VAL A 40 -9.28 5.55 1.35
C VAL A 40 -8.11 6.52 1.48
N ASP A 41 -7.61 6.65 2.70
CA ASP A 41 -6.43 7.46 3.02
C ASP A 41 -5.21 6.55 3.23
N ILE A 42 -4.29 6.52 2.26
CA ILE A 42 -3.13 5.62 2.30
C ILE A 42 -1.93 6.33 2.89
N SER A 43 -1.43 5.79 4.00
CA SER A 43 -0.17 6.21 4.61
C SER A 43 0.99 5.58 3.84
N VAL A 44 1.96 6.38 3.41
CA VAL A 44 3.13 5.89 2.65
C VAL A 44 4.39 6.14 3.47
N ALA A 45 5.11 5.08 3.81
CA ALA A 45 6.34 5.20 4.57
C ALA A 45 7.46 5.80 3.70
N VAL A 46 8.02 6.93 4.14
CA VAL A 46 9.09 7.67 3.46
C VAL A 46 10.34 7.69 4.35
N ALA A 47 11.47 7.25 3.79
CA ALA A 47 12.75 7.32 4.47
C ALA A 47 13.33 8.74 4.40
N THR A 48 13.76 9.27 5.55
CA THR A 48 14.42 10.57 5.67
C THR A 48 15.76 10.43 6.39
N PRO A 49 16.66 11.42 6.34
CA PRO A 49 17.91 11.40 7.11
C PRO A 49 17.72 11.29 8.64
N ARG A 50 16.55 11.67 9.17
CA ARG A 50 16.23 11.60 10.62
C ARG A 50 15.49 10.33 11.02
N GLY A 51 15.16 9.46 10.06
CA GLY A 51 14.39 8.24 10.30
C GLY A 51 13.21 8.10 9.34
N LEU A 52 12.33 7.16 9.67
CA LEU A 52 11.14 6.87 8.89
C LEU A 52 9.98 7.79 9.33
N VAL A 53 9.33 8.43 8.37
CA VAL A 53 8.06 9.15 8.59
C VAL A 53 6.98 8.54 7.70
N VAL A 54 5.72 8.65 8.10
CA VAL A 54 4.61 8.00 7.40
C VAL A 54 3.49 9.01 7.12
N PRO A 55 3.68 9.90 6.13
CA PRO A 55 2.64 10.84 5.73
C PRO A 55 1.47 10.12 5.02
N VAL A 56 0.32 10.80 4.96
CA VAL A 56 -0.94 10.28 4.45
C VAL A 56 -1.30 10.95 3.12
N ILE A 57 -1.60 10.12 2.12
CA ILE A 57 -2.24 10.55 0.87
C ILE A 57 -3.74 10.35 1.04
N ARG A 58 -4.51 11.44 0.95
CA ARG A 58 -5.93 11.43 1.26
C ARG A 58 -6.80 11.18 0.02
N ASN A 59 -7.92 10.48 0.21
CA ASN A 59 -8.95 10.20 -0.81
C ASN A 59 -8.39 9.58 -2.10
N VAL A 60 -7.49 8.61 -1.96
CA VAL A 60 -6.75 7.98 -3.07
C VAL A 60 -7.69 7.34 -4.10
N GLU A 61 -8.86 6.89 -3.68
CA GLU A 61 -9.89 6.32 -4.55
C GLU A 61 -10.29 7.28 -5.68
N THR A 62 -10.31 8.59 -5.42
CA THR A 62 -10.69 9.62 -6.39
C THR A 62 -9.53 10.11 -7.26
N MET A 63 -8.28 9.77 -6.91
CA MET A 63 -7.09 10.27 -7.59
C MET A 63 -6.72 9.41 -8.81
N ASN A 64 -6.17 10.04 -9.86
CA ASN A 64 -5.47 9.30 -10.91
C ASN A 64 -4.00 9.05 -10.53
N PHE A 65 -3.28 8.26 -11.34
CA PHE A 65 -1.87 7.95 -11.07
C PHE A 65 -0.95 9.18 -10.98
N ALA A 66 -1.19 10.20 -11.80
CA ALA A 66 -0.37 11.41 -11.83
C ALA A 66 -0.61 12.27 -10.57
N ASP A 67 -1.84 12.33 -10.08
CA ASP A 67 -2.16 13.03 -8.83
C ASP A 67 -1.52 12.32 -7.63
N ILE A 68 -1.55 10.98 -7.62
CA ILE A 68 -0.89 10.18 -6.57
C ILE A 68 0.63 10.44 -6.58
N GLU A 69 1.28 10.38 -7.74
CA GLU A 69 2.72 10.69 -7.84
C GLU A 69 3.03 12.12 -7.41
N ARG A 70 2.18 13.08 -7.78
CA ARG A 70 2.36 14.48 -7.34
C ARG A 70 2.33 14.56 -5.82
N ALA A 71 1.33 13.97 -5.18
CA ALA A 71 1.20 13.96 -3.72
C ALA A 71 2.39 13.26 -3.03
N ILE A 72 2.84 12.11 -3.54
CA ILE A 72 4.03 11.41 -3.01
C ILE A 72 5.27 12.30 -3.09
N ASN A 73 5.49 12.97 -4.22
CA ASN A 73 6.64 13.84 -4.41
C ASN A 73 6.59 15.05 -3.47
N GLU A 74 5.43 15.68 -3.32
CA GLU A 74 5.23 16.83 -2.42
C GLU A 74 5.47 16.44 -0.95
N LEU A 75 4.89 15.33 -0.49
CA LEU A 75 5.09 14.80 0.86
C LEU A 75 6.55 14.37 1.08
N GLY A 76 7.20 13.79 0.07
CA GLY A 76 8.61 13.43 0.11
C GLY A 76 9.56 14.63 0.21
N GLU A 77 9.25 15.74 -0.47
CA GLU A 77 9.99 16.99 -0.34
C GLU A 77 9.81 17.60 1.06
N LYS A 78 8.56 17.69 1.55
CA LYS A 78 8.27 18.15 2.92
C LYS A 78 9.01 17.29 3.96
N ALA A 79 8.97 15.97 3.81
CA ALA A 79 9.63 15.02 4.70
C ALA A 79 11.14 15.26 4.77
N ARG A 80 11.80 15.46 3.62
CA ARG A 80 13.24 15.73 3.54
C ARG A 80 13.61 17.08 4.16
N LYS A 81 12.73 18.07 4.09
CA LYS A 81 12.91 19.40 4.69
C LYS A 81 12.52 19.47 6.17
N ASN A 82 11.91 18.42 6.72
CA ASN A 82 11.30 18.41 8.06
C ASN A 82 10.15 19.42 8.22
N GLU A 83 9.37 19.60 7.15
CA GLU A 83 8.23 20.52 7.09
C GLU A 83 6.88 19.77 7.12
N LEU A 84 6.89 18.47 7.42
CA LEU A 84 5.65 17.71 7.60
C LEU A 84 4.95 18.17 8.88
N ALA A 85 3.71 18.59 8.73
CA ALA A 85 2.84 18.88 9.86
C ALA A 85 2.27 17.58 10.45
N ILE A 86 1.76 17.65 11.70
CA ILE A 86 1.13 16.48 12.35
C ILE A 86 -0.08 15.99 11.53
N GLU A 87 -0.85 16.93 10.98
CA GLU A 87 -1.98 16.68 10.08
C GLU A 87 -1.60 15.98 8.78
N ASP A 88 -0.34 16.09 8.32
CA ASP A 88 0.15 15.34 7.15
C ASP A 88 0.38 13.85 7.50
N MET A 89 0.42 13.47 8.79
CA MET A 89 0.71 12.10 9.26
C MET A 89 -0.49 11.41 9.92
N ASP A 90 -1.54 12.16 10.25
CA ASP A 90 -2.69 11.66 10.98
C ASP A 90 -3.84 11.16 10.07
N GLY A 91 -4.62 10.20 10.57
CA GLY A 91 -5.90 9.79 9.98
C GLY A 91 -5.83 8.79 8.82
N GLY A 92 -4.68 8.18 8.53
CA GLY A 92 -4.57 7.15 7.49
C GLY A 92 -5.34 5.87 7.83
N THR A 93 -5.93 5.23 6.82
CA THR A 93 -6.76 4.02 6.96
C THR A 93 -6.02 2.73 6.59
N PHE A 94 -5.00 2.83 5.75
CA PHE A 94 -4.14 1.72 5.33
C PHE A 94 -2.70 2.20 5.16
N THR A 95 -1.70 1.34 5.36
CA THR A 95 -0.28 1.70 5.16
C THR A 95 0.37 0.91 4.03
N ILE A 96 1.20 1.57 3.23
CA ILE A 96 2.17 0.95 2.33
C ILE A 96 3.58 1.31 2.80
N SER A 97 4.43 0.30 2.98
CA SER A 97 5.84 0.46 3.32
C SER A 97 6.72 -0.17 2.25
N ASN A 98 7.62 0.63 1.67
CA ASN A 98 8.53 0.16 0.63
C ASN A 98 9.93 -0.07 1.19
N GLY A 99 10.15 -1.24 1.78
CA GLY A 99 11.48 -1.71 2.19
C GLY A 99 12.36 -2.14 1.02
N GLY A 100 11.82 -2.20 -0.20
CA GLY A 100 12.55 -2.57 -1.41
C GLY A 100 13.64 -1.57 -1.79
N VAL A 101 13.49 -0.30 -1.40
CA VAL A 101 14.53 0.74 -1.61
C VAL A 101 15.85 0.42 -0.89
N PHE A 102 15.80 -0.42 0.15
CA PHE A 102 16.96 -0.90 0.90
C PHE A 102 17.42 -2.31 0.50
N GLY A 103 16.82 -2.89 -0.55
CA GLY A 103 17.18 -4.22 -1.04
C GLY A 103 16.62 -5.38 -0.22
N SER A 104 15.55 -5.18 0.55
CA SER A 104 14.91 -6.28 1.28
C SER A 104 14.39 -7.37 0.34
N LEU A 105 14.55 -8.64 0.72
CA LEU A 105 14.00 -9.78 -0.02
C LEU A 105 12.51 -9.95 0.27
N PHE A 106 12.18 -10.13 1.55
CA PHE A 106 10.84 -10.08 2.13
C PHE A 106 10.96 -9.77 3.63
N GLY A 107 9.86 -9.42 4.28
CA GLY A 107 9.80 -9.18 5.72
C GLY A 107 8.37 -9.10 6.21
N THR A 108 8.19 -9.03 7.53
CA THR A 108 6.87 -8.91 8.15
C THR A 108 6.67 -7.45 8.57
N PRO A 109 5.94 -6.63 7.79
CA PRO A 109 5.63 -5.28 8.19
C PRO A 109 4.80 -5.28 9.48
N ILE A 110 4.93 -4.23 10.29
CA ILE A 110 4.17 -4.06 11.52
C ILE A 110 3.06 -3.06 11.26
N ILE A 111 1.83 -3.41 11.65
CA ILE A 111 0.66 -2.53 11.53
C ILE A 111 0.94 -1.24 12.30
N ASN A 112 0.59 -0.10 11.71
CA ASN A 112 0.62 1.21 12.37
C ASN A 112 -0.77 1.50 12.95
N PRO A 113 -1.01 1.33 14.27
CA PRO A 113 -2.33 1.58 14.85
C PRO A 113 -2.76 3.03 14.61
N PRO A 114 -4.06 3.29 14.42
CA PRO A 114 -5.19 2.38 14.62
C PRO A 114 -5.54 1.52 13.40
N GLN A 115 -4.72 1.44 12.35
CA GLN A 115 -5.08 0.70 11.14
C GLN A 115 -5.18 -0.81 11.40
N SER A 116 -5.85 -1.55 10.50
CA SER A 116 -5.97 -3.00 10.60
C SER A 116 -5.09 -3.77 9.63
N ALA A 117 -4.42 -3.12 8.69
CA ALA A 117 -3.51 -3.79 7.77
C ALA A 117 -2.41 -2.88 7.21
N ILE A 118 -1.32 -3.50 6.78
CA ILE A 118 -0.18 -2.87 6.14
C ILE A 118 0.37 -3.73 5.00
N LEU A 119 0.64 -3.11 3.85
CA LEU A 119 1.31 -3.73 2.71
C LEU A 119 2.81 -3.41 2.72
N GLY A 120 3.64 -4.44 2.80
CA GLY A 120 5.08 -4.38 2.58
C GLY A 120 5.42 -4.63 1.11
N MET A 121 6.06 -3.66 0.47
CA MET A 121 6.73 -3.81 -0.82
C MET A 121 8.21 -4.08 -0.60
N HIS A 122 8.75 -5.10 -1.29
CA HIS A 122 10.15 -5.50 -1.20
C HIS A 122 10.91 -5.25 -2.50
N GLY A 123 12.19 -5.61 -2.54
CA GLY A 123 13.04 -5.33 -3.68
C GLY A 123 12.59 -6.10 -4.93
N ILE A 124 12.80 -5.46 -6.08
CA ILE A 124 12.61 -6.08 -7.40
C ILE A 124 13.93 -6.73 -7.78
N PHE A 125 13.90 -8.04 -7.98
CA PHE A 125 15.07 -8.81 -8.39
C PHE A 125 14.70 -9.73 -9.55
N ASP A 126 15.61 -9.90 -10.49
CA ASP A 126 15.46 -10.89 -11.56
C ASP A 126 15.50 -12.30 -10.97
N ARG A 127 14.43 -13.06 -11.20
CA ARG A 127 14.28 -14.43 -10.70
C ARG A 127 13.78 -15.37 -11.80
N PRO A 128 14.20 -16.65 -11.78
CA PRO A 128 13.63 -17.66 -12.66
C PRO A 128 12.19 -17.97 -12.23
N VAL A 129 11.26 -17.91 -13.17
CA VAL A 129 9.83 -18.21 -12.99
C VAL A 129 9.34 -19.13 -14.09
N ALA A 130 8.38 -19.99 -13.77
CA ALA A 130 7.74 -20.85 -14.75
C ALA A 130 6.58 -20.10 -15.44
N ILE A 131 6.66 -19.91 -16.76
CA ILE A 131 5.61 -19.31 -17.58
C ILE A 131 5.34 -20.25 -18.76
N GLY A 132 4.10 -20.73 -18.90
CA GLY A 132 3.73 -21.63 -20.00
C GLY A 132 4.62 -22.89 -20.08
N SER A 133 4.95 -23.48 -18.93
CA SER A 133 5.85 -24.64 -18.80
C SER A 133 7.31 -24.40 -19.24
N LYS A 134 7.74 -23.14 -19.37
CA LYS A 134 9.14 -22.75 -19.62
C LYS A 134 9.69 -21.95 -18.44
N VAL A 135 10.98 -22.08 -18.17
CA VAL A 135 11.67 -21.24 -17.19
C VAL A 135 12.14 -19.97 -17.91
N GLU A 136 11.70 -18.82 -17.40
CA GLU A 136 12.07 -17.50 -17.90
C GLU A 136 12.55 -16.62 -16.73
N VAL A 137 13.47 -15.70 -16.99
CA VAL A 137 13.90 -14.72 -15.99
C VAL A 137 12.96 -13.51 -16.04
N ARG A 138 12.39 -13.13 -14.89
CA ARG A 138 11.50 -11.97 -14.77
C ARG A 138 11.87 -11.11 -13.56
N PRO A 139 11.70 -9.78 -13.66
CA PRO A 139 11.77 -8.90 -12.50
C PRO A 139 10.60 -9.23 -11.58
N MET A 140 10.90 -9.65 -10.34
CA MET A 140 9.91 -10.10 -9.38
C MET A 140 10.05 -9.35 -8.06
N MET A 141 8.92 -8.94 -7.49
CA MET A 141 8.80 -8.39 -6.15
C MET A 141 8.06 -9.39 -5.25
N PHE A 142 8.55 -9.58 -4.02
CA PHE A 142 7.72 -10.14 -2.96
C PHE A 142 6.88 -9.02 -2.33
N VAL A 143 5.63 -9.32 -2.02
CA VAL A 143 4.75 -8.43 -1.26
C VAL A 143 4.26 -9.17 -0.03
N ALA A 144 4.16 -8.46 1.09
CA ALA A 144 3.70 -9.00 2.35
C ALA A 144 2.51 -8.18 2.85
N LEU A 145 1.43 -8.86 3.24
CA LEU A 145 0.30 -8.21 3.90
C LEU A 145 0.29 -8.68 5.35
N THR A 146 0.42 -7.75 6.28
CA THR A 146 0.14 -7.99 7.70
C THR A 146 -1.21 -7.39 8.02
N TYR A 147 -2.05 -8.16 8.69
CA TYR A 147 -3.44 -7.80 8.95
C TYR A 147 -3.86 -8.25 10.35
N ASP A 148 -4.79 -7.52 10.96
CA ASP A 148 -5.37 -7.84 12.26
C ASP A 148 -6.40 -8.97 12.09
N HIS A 149 -6.02 -10.17 12.51
CA HIS A 149 -6.83 -11.38 12.33
C HIS A 149 -8.11 -11.37 13.20
N ARG A 150 -8.27 -10.41 14.11
CA ARG A 150 -9.53 -10.19 14.84
C ARG A 150 -10.62 -9.64 13.92
N LEU A 151 -10.24 -8.92 12.86
CA LEU A 151 -11.14 -8.27 11.92
C LEU A 151 -11.11 -8.93 10.53
N ILE A 152 -9.91 -9.25 10.04
CA ILE A 152 -9.68 -9.70 8.67
C ILE A 152 -9.38 -11.20 8.69
N ASP A 153 -10.19 -12.00 8.01
CA ASP A 153 -9.93 -13.44 7.82
C ASP A 153 -9.00 -13.68 6.61
N GLY A 154 -8.40 -14.87 6.56
CA GLY A 154 -7.42 -15.24 5.55
C GLY A 154 -7.98 -15.17 4.13
N ARG A 155 -9.29 -15.40 3.94
CA ARG A 155 -9.93 -15.28 2.63
C ARG A 155 -9.89 -13.85 2.10
N GLU A 156 -10.28 -12.88 2.92
CA GLU A 156 -10.32 -11.45 2.58
C GLU A 156 -8.90 -10.95 2.33
N ALA A 157 -7.95 -11.29 3.21
CA ALA A 157 -6.54 -10.95 3.06
C ALA A 157 -5.93 -11.48 1.76
N VAL A 158 -6.16 -12.77 1.44
CA VAL A 158 -5.63 -13.39 0.20
C VAL A 158 -6.29 -12.79 -1.03
N THR A 159 -7.61 -12.56 -1.01
CA THR A 159 -8.35 -11.98 -2.14
C THR A 159 -7.88 -10.55 -2.41
N PHE A 160 -7.74 -9.75 -1.35
CA PHE A 160 -7.19 -8.40 -1.41
C PHE A 160 -5.79 -8.38 -2.04
N LEU A 161 -4.86 -9.20 -1.54
CA LEU A 161 -3.49 -9.24 -2.04
C LEU A 161 -3.41 -9.75 -3.49
N ARG A 162 -4.26 -10.72 -3.86
CA ARG A 162 -4.38 -11.19 -5.24
C ARG A 162 -4.89 -10.11 -6.18
N LYS A 163 -5.82 -9.25 -5.74
CA LYS A 163 -6.30 -8.14 -6.55
C LYS A 163 -5.19 -7.11 -6.80
N ILE A 164 -4.43 -6.74 -5.77
CA ILE A 164 -3.26 -5.88 -5.93
C ILE A 164 -2.26 -6.49 -6.92
N LYS A 165 -1.95 -7.79 -6.77
CA LYS A 165 -1.08 -8.51 -7.73
C LYS A 165 -1.60 -8.40 -9.16
N ALA A 166 -2.87 -8.69 -9.40
CA ALA A 166 -3.47 -8.67 -10.73
C ALA A 166 -3.40 -7.29 -11.38
N VAL A 167 -3.71 -6.24 -10.61
CA VAL A 167 -3.65 -4.85 -11.07
C VAL A 167 -2.21 -4.41 -11.38
N VAL A 168 -1.24 -4.81 -10.55
CA VAL A 168 0.17 -4.44 -10.77
C VAL A 168 0.79 -5.20 -11.94
N GLU A 169 0.44 -6.47 -12.13
CA GLU A 169 0.90 -7.28 -13.27
C GLU A 169 0.23 -6.85 -14.58
N ASP A 170 -1.04 -6.42 -14.52
CA ASP A 170 -1.80 -5.91 -15.66
C ASP A 170 -2.68 -4.70 -15.28
N PRO A 171 -2.19 -3.46 -15.46
CA PRO A 171 -2.94 -2.25 -15.12
C PRO A 171 -4.25 -2.08 -15.89
N ARG A 172 -4.48 -2.82 -16.97
CA ARG A 172 -5.76 -2.77 -17.72
C ARG A 172 -6.93 -3.24 -16.88
N VAL A 173 -6.69 -4.03 -15.83
CA VAL A 173 -7.71 -4.45 -14.86
C VAL A 173 -8.43 -3.24 -14.26
N LEU A 174 -7.71 -2.15 -13.97
CA LEU A 174 -8.29 -0.91 -13.45
C LEU A 174 -9.15 -0.15 -14.47
N LEU A 175 -8.91 -0.35 -15.77
CA LEU A 175 -9.71 0.30 -16.82
C LEU A 175 -11.02 -0.43 -17.08
N LEU A 176 -11.08 -1.70 -16.71
CA LEU A 176 -12.22 -2.58 -16.97
C LEU A 176 -13.09 -2.79 -15.73
N ASP A 177 -12.72 -2.20 -14.58
CA ASP A 177 -13.35 -2.41 -13.26
C ASP A 177 -13.55 -3.91 -12.94
N LEU A 178 -12.51 -4.73 -13.21
CA LEU A 178 -12.49 -6.20 -13.07
C LEU A 178 -11.85 -6.69 -11.77
#